data_AF-A0A4R9JQ30-F1
#
_entry.id   AF-A0A4R9JQ30-F1
#
_cell.length_a   1.000
_cell.length_b   1.000
_cell.length_c   1.000
_cell.angle_alpha   90.00
_cell.angle_beta   90.00
_cell.angle_gamma   90.00
#
_symmetry.space_group_name_H-M   'P 1'
#
loop_
_entity.id
_entity.type
_entity.pdbx_description
1 polymer ?
#
loop_
_entity_poly.entity_id
_entity_poly.type
_entity_poly.pdbx_seq_one_letter_code
_entity_poly.pdbx_strand_id
1 'polypeptide(L)'
;MKKLTLLFSLFLFTGILIPLSAKCFGFSKNKEITVCIDGNNNAARQQAQSICKANSGNDCGNITGYSGNCSASGKKKCLDASGSEKKSLKAD
;
A
#
# COMPACT_ATOMS: atom_id res chain seq x y z
N MET A 1 2.06 -3.91 52.09
CA MET A 1 3.22 -3.22 51.49
C MET A 1 4.22 -4.23 50.97
N LYS A 2 4.35 -4.42 49.65
CA LYS A 2 5.44 -5.18 49.00
C LYS A 2 5.45 -4.90 47.49
N LYS A 3 6.24 -3.88 47.15
CA LYS A 3 7.14 -3.70 46.00
C LYS A 3 6.68 -4.17 44.60
N LEU A 4 6.24 -3.16 43.85
CA LEU A 4 6.46 -2.86 42.43
C LEU A 4 7.58 -3.65 41.72
N THR A 5 7.27 -4.26 40.58
CA THR A 5 8.23 -4.42 39.47
C THR A 5 7.48 -4.37 38.13
N LEU A 6 7.42 -3.17 37.55
CA LEU A 6 7.04 -2.91 36.17
C LEU A 6 8.15 -3.43 35.26
N LEU A 7 7.91 -4.51 34.52
CA LEU A 7 8.75 -4.89 33.38
C LEU A 7 8.26 -4.14 32.14
N PHE A 8 8.75 -2.91 31.99
CA PHE A 8 8.61 -2.11 30.78
C PHE A 8 9.61 -2.66 29.76
N SER A 9 9.20 -3.68 29.01
CA SER A 9 10.03 -4.23 27.93
C SER A 9 9.98 -3.28 26.73
N LEU A 10 10.89 -2.30 26.74
CA LEU A 10 11.12 -1.36 25.67
C LEU A 10 11.75 -2.10 24.48
N PHE A 11 10.92 -2.62 23.58
CA PHE A 11 11.37 -3.06 22.26
C PHE A 11 11.75 -1.82 21.46
N LEU A 12 13.03 -1.46 21.52
CA LEU A 12 13.67 -0.49 20.62
C LEU A 12 13.68 -1.10 19.20
N PHE A 13 12.58 -0.93 18.49
CA PHE A 13 12.52 -1.09 17.04
C PHE A 13 13.25 0.11 16.43
N THR A 14 14.58 0.05 16.33
CA THR A 14 15.33 0.95 15.44
C THR A 14 15.10 0.47 14.01
N GLY A 15 13.89 0.73 13.51
CA GLY A 15 13.58 0.61 12.09
C GLY A 15 14.42 1.63 11.35
N ILE A 16 15.43 1.17 10.62
CA ILE A 16 16.00 1.96 9.54
C ILE A 16 14.84 2.22 8.58
N LEU A 17 14.29 3.44 8.63
CA LEU A 17 13.39 3.97 7.61
C LEU A 17 14.20 4.10 6.33
N ILE A 18 14.42 2.98 5.64
CA ILE A 18 14.81 3.03 4.24
C ILE A 18 13.64 3.73 3.55
N PRO A 19 13.86 4.86 2.85
CA PRO A 19 12.81 5.50 2.08
C PRO A 19 12.37 4.51 1.00
N LEU A 20 11.33 3.75 1.31
CA LEU A 20 10.70 2.83 0.39
C LEU A 20 9.96 3.71 -0.60
N SER A 21 10.60 3.95 -1.75
CA SER A 21 10.01 4.71 -2.83
C SER A 21 8.62 4.13 -3.12
N ALA A 22 7.60 4.94 -2.86
CA ALA A 22 6.23 4.53 -2.98
C ALA A 22 5.92 4.30 -4.45
N LYS A 23 5.09 3.28 -4.72
CA LYS A 23 4.70 2.92 -6.08
C LYS A 23 3.20 2.74 -6.19
N CYS A 24 2.67 3.30 -7.28
CA CYS A 24 1.30 3.13 -7.72
C CYS A 24 1.24 1.97 -8.70
N PHE A 25 0.72 0.83 -8.26
CA PHE A 25 0.65 -0.41 -9.02
C PHE A 25 -0.64 -0.49 -9.86
N GLY A 26 -0.49 -0.82 -11.15
CA GLY A 26 -1.59 -1.17 -12.05
C GLY A 26 -1.73 -2.68 -12.23
N PHE A 27 -2.91 -3.15 -12.62
CA PHE A 27 -3.24 -4.58 -12.67
C PHE A 27 -3.74 -5.04 -14.05
N SER A 28 -3.54 -6.33 -14.36
CA SER A 28 -3.85 -6.89 -15.69
C SER A 28 -5.33 -7.11 -15.94
N LYS A 29 -6.08 -7.56 -14.93
CA LYS A 29 -7.52 -7.84 -15.02
C LYS A 29 -8.38 -6.65 -14.60
N ASN A 30 -7.81 -5.70 -13.85
CA ASN A 30 -8.52 -4.49 -13.43
C ASN A 30 -7.69 -3.22 -13.71
N LYS A 31 -7.67 -2.82 -14.99
CA LYS A 31 -6.87 -1.69 -15.49
C LYS A 31 -7.35 -0.32 -14.98
N GLU A 32 -8.56 -0.26 -14.45
CA GLU A 32 -9.17 0.96 -13.91
C GLU A 32 -8.72 1.23 -12.47
N ILE A 33 -8.23 0.22 -11.74
CA ILE A 33 -7.74 0.38 -10.39
C ILE A 33 -6.22 0.55 -10.39
N THR A 34 -5.76 1.53 -9.64
CA THR A 34 -4.35 1.71 -9.30
C THR A 34 -4.22 1.83 -7.80
N VAL A 35 -3.30 1.08 -7.19
CA VAL A 35 -3.08 1.10 -5.73
C VAL A 35 -1.69 1.66 -5.44
N CYS A 36 -1.61 2.75 -4.69
CA CYS A 36 -0.36 3.38 -4.29
C CYS A 36 -0.02 3.04 -2.84
N ILE A 37 1.14 2.43 -2.66
CA ILE A 37 1.69 2.04 -1.35
C ILE A 37 3.19 2.26 -1.34
N ASP A 38 3.75 2.36 -0.14
CA ASP A 38 5.18 2.55 0.04
C ASP A 38 5.95 1.27 -0.34
N GLY A 39 6.98 1.43 -1.18
CA GLY A 39 7.86 0.35 -1.60
C GLY A 39 7.50 -0.37 -2.91
N ASN A 40 8.46 -1.17 -3.39
CA ASN A 40 8.34 -1.99 -4.62
C ASN A 40 8.73 -3.47 -4.40
N ASN A 41 8.87 -3.89 -3.14
CA ASN A 41 9.20 -5.27 -2.79
C ASN A 41 7.98 -6.20 -2.96
N ASN A 42 8.21 -7.50 -2.79
CA ASN A 42 7.14 -8.50 -2.93
C ASN A 42 6.00 -8.29 -1.91
N ALA A 43 6.31 -7.81 -0.71
CA ALA A 43 5.30 -7.50 0.30
C ALA A 43 4.36 -6.37 -0.16
N ALA A 44 4.91 -5.27 -0.68
CA ALA A 44 4.13 -4.19 -1.26
C ALA A 44 3.25 -4.72 -2.40
N ARG A 45 3.84 -5.46 -3.36
CA ARG A 45 3.10 -6.04 -4.49
C ARG A 45 1.90 -6.88 -4.05
N GLN A 46 2.08 -7.73 -3.03
CA GLN A 46 1.00 -8.55 -2.46
C GLN A 46 -0.05 -7.69 -1.76
N GLN A 47 0.36 -6.67 -1.00
CA GLN A 47 -0.56 -5.73 -0.36
C GLN A 47 -1.42 -4.98 -1.39
N ALA A 48 -0.81 -4.48 -2.47
CA ALA A 48 -1.51 -3.81 -3.56
C ALA A 48 -2.56 -4.72 -4.22
N GLN A 49 -2.20 -5.98 -4.48
CA GLN A 49 -3.13 -6.98 -5.02
C GLN A 49 -4.30 -7.26 -4.07
N SER A 50 -4.02 -7.37 -2.77
CA SER A 50 -5.05 -7.58 -1.75
C SER A 50 -6.05 -6.42 -1.70
N ILE A 51 -5.55 -5.17 -1.70
CA ILE A 51 -6.38 -3.96 -1.71
C ILE A 51 -7.24 -3.89 -2.96
N CYS A 52 -6.66 -4.19 -4.12
CA CYS A 52 -7.41 -4.20 -5.38
C CYS A 52 -8.52 -5.25 -5.37
N LYS A 53 -8.23 -6.47 -4.88
CA LYS A 53 -9.22 -7.54 -4.75
C LYS A 53 -10.36 -7.16 -3.79
N ALA A 54 -10.03 -6.56 -2.65
CA ALA A 54 -11.01 -6.10 -1.66
C ALA A 54 -11.95 -5.02 -2.24
N ASN A 55 -11.43 -4.11 -3.06
CA ASN A 55 -12.20 -3.01 -3.63
C ASN A 55 -12.98 -3.35 -4.91
N SER A 56 -12.50 -4.33 -5.69
CA SER A 56 -13.15 -4.73 -6.94
C SER A 56 -14.05 -5.96 -6.80
N GLY A 57 -13.97 -6.68 -5.67
CA GLY A 57 -14.65 -7.96 -5.45
C GLY A 57 -14.12 -9.10 -6.33
N ASN A 58 -13.09 -8.88 -7.15
CA ASN A 58 -12.57 -9.83 -8.12
C ASN A 58 -11.04 -9.89 -8.08
N ASP A 59 -10.47 -10.97 -8.63
CA ASP A 59 -9.03 -11.06 -8.84
C ASP A 59 -8.56 -9.99 -9.84
N CYS A 60 -7.68 -9.09 -9.39
CA CYS A 60 -7.09 -8.06 -10.23
C CYS A 60 -5.96 -8.58 -11.14
N GLY A 61 -5.49 -9.82 -10.93
CA GLY A 61 -4.44 -10.45 -11.71
C GLY A 61 -3.05 -9.92 -11.37
N ASN A 62 -2.16 -10.02 -12.35
CA ASN A 62 -0.76 -9.65 -12.19
C ASN A 62 -0.59 -8.14 -12.25
N ILE A 63 0.43 -7.64 -11.56
CA ILE A 63 0.86 -6.25 -11.69
C ILE A 63 1.47 -6.05 -13.08
N THR A 64 0.96 -5.06 -13.81
CA THR A 64 1.39 -4.75 -15.19
C THR A 64 2.38 -3.61 -15.27
N GLY A 65 2.48 -2.79 -14.23
CA GLY A 65 3.38 -1.66 -14.17
C GLY A 65 3.26 -0.89 -12.88
N TYR A 66 4.16 0.08 -12.71
CA TYR A 66 4.15 1.00 -11.59
C TYR A 66 4.42 2.44 -12.05
N SER A 67 3.85 3.41 -11.36
CA SER A 67 4.10 4.84 -11.52
C SER A 67 4.41 5.50 -10.18
N GLY A 68 5.01 6.69 -10.21
CA GLY A 68 5.22 7.53 -9.03
C GLY A 68 4.02 8.44 -8.70
N ASN A 69 2.91 8.27 -9.40
CA ASN A 69 1.67 9.01 -9.11
C ASN A 69 0.46 8.28 -9.69
N CYS A 70 -0.70 8.63 -9.15
CA CYS A 70 -1.99 8.27 -9.68
C CYS A 70 -2.91 9.49 -9.60
N SER A 71 -3.64 9.75 -10.67
CA SER A 71 -4.74 10.72 -10.68
C SER A 71 -5.99 10.00 -11.14
N ALA A 72 -7.04 10.08 -10.32
CA ALA A 72 -8.33 9.49 -10.62
C ALA A 72 -8.98 10.31 -11.75
N SER A 73 -9.46 9.62 -12.78
CA SER A 73 -10.06 10.27 -13.95
C SER A 73 -10.95 9.29 -14.70
N GLY A 74 -12.16 9.71 -15.05
CA GLY A 74 -13.17 8.85 -15.64
C GLY A 74 -13.44 7.63 -14.76
N LYS A 75 -13.10 6.44 -15.25
CA LYS A 75 -13.24 5.18 -14.51
C LYS A 75 -12.02 4.82 -13.65
N LYS A 76 -10.91 5.56 -13.81
CA LYS A 76 -9.66 5.28 -13.08
C LYS A 76 -9.81 5.66 -11.61
N LYS A 77 -9.56 4.70 -10.73
CA LYS A 77 -9.57 4.83 -9.27
C LYS A 77 -8.14 4.74 -8.73
N CYS A 78 -7.79 5.64 -7.83
CA CYS A 78 -6.53 5.61 -7.10
C CYS A 78 -6.81 5.24 -5.64
N LEU A 79 -6.29 4.12 -5.19
CA LEU A 79 -6.44 3.64 -3.82
C LEU A 79 -5.13 3.82 -3.07
N ASP A 80 -5.20 4.23 -1.80
CA ASP A 80 -4.02 4.24 -0.91
C ASP A 80 -3.83 2.89 -0.20
N ALA A 81 -2.85 2.82 0.70
CA ALA A 81 -2.54 1.62 1.50
C ALA A 81 -3.69 1.14 2.40
N SER A 82 -4.66 2.00 2.71
CA SER A 82 -5.88 1.62 3.46
C SER A 82 -7.00 1.11 2.55
N GLY A 83 -6.82 1.21 1.22
CA GLY A 83 -7.87 0.94 0.24
C GLY A 83 -8.86 2.09 0.08
N SER A 84 -8.54 3.29 0.58
CA SER A 84 -9.38 4.46 0.40
C SER A 84 -9.15 5.10 -0.97
N GLU A 85 -10.23 5.45 -1.66
CA GLU A 85 -10.16 6.19 -2.92
C GLU A 85 -9.67 7.63 -2.68
N LYS A 86 -8.74 8.07 -3.53
CA LYS A 86 -8.17 9.41 -3.54
C LYS A 86 -8.24 9.99 -4.95
N LYS A 87 -8.45 11.30 -5.04
CA LYS A 87 -8.43 12.00 -6.33
C LYS A 87 -7.04 12.03 -6.95
N SER A 88 -6.01 12.15 -6.12
CA SER A 88 -4.62 12.11 -6.55
C SER A 88 -3.76 11.54 -5.43
N LEU A 89 -2.79 10.72 -5.83
CA LEU A 89 -1.77 10.14 -4.98
C LEU A 89 -0.43 10.37 -5.66
N LYS A 90 0.56 10.83 -4.90
CA LYS A 90 1.95 10.79 -5.30
C LYS A 90 2.64 9.68 -4.53
N ALA A 91 3.56 9.04 -5.20
CA ALA A 91 4.34 7.94 -4.70
C ALA A 91 5.79 8.26 -5.07
N ASP A 92 6.56 8.78 -4.11
CA ASP A 92 7.92 9.29 -4.32
C ASP A 92 8.90 8.19 -4.71
#